data_AF-A0A1I7SUX1-F1
#
_entry.id   AF-A0A1I7SUX1-F1
#
_cell.length_a   1.000
_cell.length_b   1.000
_cell.length_c   1.000
_cell.angle_alpha   90.00
_cell.angle_beta   90.00
_cell.angle_gamma   90.00
#
_symmetry.space_group_name_H-M   'P 1'
#
loop_
_entity.id
_entity.type
_entity.pdbx_description
1 polymer ?
#
loop_
_entity_poly.entity_id
_entity_poly.type
_entity_poly.pdbx_seq_one_letter_code
_entity_poly.pdbx_strand_id
1 'polypeptide(L)'
;MAATRCQLRWALRLTAFAVFLLLFYVRQFLIDNLWPAKPAPEECLCGGENFCFKGVDDDGRIVFGKKFPCTEENLRNLKKLSLLQEDIDSTEEFQHLIGHGWQPTIITYGTEKTFGYLKKMAMNTAKYYPAGRIIVYDFGFTEAQKKEMRWWCNCYTANFTLSEWPESLQQMGERAYQFVLVDAMDKFDSIIYADPTTRFKVENAGVSISLIDYLFKIKFSFLPTSVPLTMTTQTVASITHRGMYEYFPIPYQATQMTAMSGKSMFLIDSKYTREMMKWWYLCSTTPECLAPQNSTDECKEMTDNPSKNTKCHHHAESFWNVYEIAHLFGEQKAAVRYGYAPRWSELTPALIERADNVRAALLRKLTIDRVEYRYDTKEDELHLPCMGERPWFGWFLEGKQYETD
;
A
#
# COMPACT_ATOMS: atom_id res chain seq x y z
N MET A 1 47.00 39.84 7.65
CA MET A 1 45.65 40.35 7.28
C MET A 1 44.80 39.38 6.45
N ALA A 2 45.35 38.48 5.65
CA ALA A 2 44.55 37.52 4.87
C ALA A 2 43.94 36.38 5.72
N ALA A 3 44.68 35.86 6.70
CA ALA A 3 44.22 34.77 7.57
C ALA A 3 42.99 35.14 8.43
N THR A 4 42.96 36.36 8.95
CA THR A 4 41.84 36.88 9.77
C THR A 4 40.56 37.09 8.96
N ARG A 5 40.66 37.47 7.68
CA ARG A 5 39.49 37.56 6.78
C ARG A 5 38.89 36.20 6.44
N CYS A 6 39.72 35.16 6.37
CA CYS A 6 39.26 33.79 6.11
C CYS A 6 38.48 33.24 7.32
N GLN A 7 39.03 33.40 8.54
CA GLN A 7 38.37 32.95 9.77
C GLN A 7 37.03 33.65 10.01
N LEU A 8 36.94 34.96 9.74
CA LEU A 8 35.69 35.71 9.89
C LEU A 8 34.59 35.23 8.91
N ARG A 9 34.96 34.87 7.67
CA ARG A 9 34.02 34.31 6.68
C ARG A 9 33.52 32.92 7.07
N TRP A 10 34.39 32.08 7.63
CA TRP A 10 33.99 30.76 8.13
C TRP A 10 33.07 30.86 9.34
N ALA A 11 33.37 31.75 10.29
CA ALA A 11 32.50 32.02 11.43
C ALA A 11 31.12 32.50 10.97
N LEU A 12 31.05 33.49 10.08
CA LEU A 12 29.78 33.97 9.53
C LEU A 12 28.95 32.89 8.81
N ARG A 13 29.61 32.00 8.06
CA ARG A 13 28.93 30.87 7.39
C ARG A 13 28.40 29.84 8.38
N LEU A 14 29.18 29.51 9.41
CA LEU A 14 28.75 28.61 10.48
C LEU A 14 27.59 29.19 11.28
N THR A 15 27.64 30.48 11.63
CA THR A 15 26.55 31.15 12.33
C THR A 15 25.30 31.21 11.47
N ALA A 16 25.42 31.54 10.17
CA ALA A 16 24.28 31.54 9.25
C ALA A 16 23.65 30.14 9.10
N PHE A 17 24.48 29.09 9.02
CA PHE A 17 24.00 27.71 8.96
C PHE A 17 23.32 27.27 10.26
N ALA A 18 23.87 27.63 11.43
CA ALA A 18 23.28 27.35 12.72
C ALA A 18 21.94 28.07 12.92
N VAL A 19 21.85 29.35 12.50
CA VAL A 19 20.59 30.11 12.52
C VAL A 19 19.57 29.49 11.57
N PHE A 20 19.98 29.07 10.37
CA PHE A 20 19.10 28.36 9.44
C PHE A 20 18.56 27.05 10.05
N LEU A 21 19.42 26.24 10.66
CA LEU A 21 18.99 25.02 11.35
C LEU A 21 18.05 25.33 12.51
N LEU A 22 18.35 26.33 13.33
CA LEU A 22 17.48 26.75 14.43
C LEU A 22 16.11 27.19 13.92
N LEU A 23 16.06 28.05 12.90
CA LEU A 23 14.80 28.50 12.30
C LEU A 23 14.03 27.35 11.67
N PHE A 24 14.73 26.41 11.03
CA PHE A 24 14.13 25.19 10.50
C PHE A 24 13.51 24.35 11.63
N TYR A 25 14.25 24.09 12.72
CA TYR A 25 13.77 23.32 13.87
C TYR A 25 12.61 24.01 14.59
N VAL A 26 12.69 25.33 14.82
CA VAL A 26 11.61 26.11 15.43
C VAL A 26 10.38 26.06 14.54
N ARG A 27 10.52 26.26 13.22
CA ARG A 27 9.41 26.11 12.28
C ARG A 27 8.80 24.71 12.33
N GLN A 28 9.61 23.64 12.37
CA GLN A 28 9.11 22.28 12.51
C GLN A 28 8.36 22.09 13.82
N PHE A 29 8.94 22.53 14.94
CA PHE A 29 8.31 22.46 16.26
C PHE A 29 6.98 23.22 16.31
N LEU A 30 6.91 24.42 15.72
CA LEU A 30 5.68 25.20 15.64
C LEU A 30 4.64 24.51 14.74
N ILE A 31 5.02 23.97 13.58
CA ILE A 31 4.11 23.20 12.73
C ILE A 31 3.59 21.95 13.45
N ASP A 32 4.46 21.27 14.18
CA ASP A 32 4.14 20.00 14.85
C ASP A 32 3.28 20.19 16.10
N ASN A 33 3.40 21.33 16.81
CA ASN A 33 2.71 21.56 18.08
C ASN A 33 1.60 22.63 18.04
N LEU A 34 1.66 23.62 17.13
CA LEU A 34 0.66 24.70 17.05
C LEU A 34 -0.44 24.47 16.01
N TRP A 35 -0.31 23.44 15.17
CA TRP A 35 -1.38 23.00 14.28
C TRP A 35 -1.93 21.66 14.78
N PRO A 36 -2.64 21.63 15.93
CA PRO A 36 -3.27 20.40 16.38
C PRO A 36 -4.17 19.92 15.25
N ALA A 37 -4.05 18.63 14.92
CA ALA A 37 -4.96 18.01 13.97
C ALA A 37 -6.38 18.34 14.44
N LYS A 38 -7.15 19.04 13.58
CA LYS A 38 -8.55 19.34 13.86
C LYS A 38 -9.22 18.03 14.27
N PRO A 39 -9.75 17.91 15.51
CA PRO A 39 -10.34 16.66 15.96
C PRO A 39 -11.51 16.30 15.06
N ALA A 40 -11.81 15.01 14.97
CA ALA A 40 -13.00 14.56 14.26
C ALA A 40 -14.25 15.20 14.89
N PRO A 41 -15.22 15.66 14.09
CA PRO A 41 -16.51 16.11 14.60
C PRO A 41 -17.18 15.03 15.44
N GLU A 42 -18.01 15.41 16.42
CA GLU A 42 -18.73 14.43 17.27
C GLU A 42 -19.59 13.48 16.43
N GLU A 43 -20.19 13.95 15.33
CA GLU A 43 -20.95 13.10 14.42
C GLU A 43 -20.12 11.97 13.79
N CYS A 44 -18.79 12.12 13.73
CA CYS A 44 -17.87 11.13 13.17
C CYS A 44 -17.45 10.05 14.17
N LEU A 45 -17.71 10.25 15.46
CA LEU A 45 -17.28 9.33 16.50
C LEU A 45 -18.20 8.11 16.59
N CYS A 46 -17.60 6.95 16.82
CA CYS A 46 -18.26 5.67 17.06
C CYS A 46 -17.57 4.98 18.23
N GLY A 47 -18.19 4.97 19.41
CA GLY A 47 -17.53 4.44 20.62
C GLY A 47 -16.22 5.15 20.98
N GLY A 48 -16.08 6.43 20.61
CA GLY A 48 -14.83 7.21 20.76
C GLY A 48 -13.87 7.13 19.58
N GLU A 49 -14.08 6.19 18.65
CA GLU A 49 -13.23 5.98 17.48
C GLU A 49 -13.69 6.83 16.28
N ASN A 50 -12.78 7.38 15.49
CA ASN A 50 -13.13 8.18 14.31
C ASN A 50 -13.52 7.30 13.11
N PHE A 51 -14.75 7.48 12.62
CA PHE A 51 -15.36 6.78 11.47
C PHE A 51 -15.61 7.70 10.26
N CYS A 52 -15.07 8.91 10.24
CA CYS A 52 -15.02 9.74 9.04
C CYS A 52 -13.58 9.93 8.60
N PHE A 53 -13.29 9.66 7.33
CA PHE A 53 -11.99 9.96 6.77
C PHE A 53 -11.74 11.47 6.78
N LYS A 54 -10.59 11.89 7.27
CA LYS A 54 -10.17 13.30 7.23
C LYS A 54 -9.50 13.56 5.89
N GLY A 55 -10.15 14.34 5.04
CA GLY A 55 -9.63 14.71 3.72
C GLY A 55 -9.69 16.22 3.49
N VAL A 56 -9.70 16.62 2.22
CA VAL A 56 -9.60 18.02 1.81
C VAL A 56 -10.48 18.29 0.58
N ASP A 57 -11.14 19.45 0.55
CA ASP A 57 -11.96 19.89 -0.58
C ASP A 57 -11.13 20.62 -1.66
N ASP A 58 -11.76 20.97 -2.79
CA ASP A 58 -11.09 21.66 -3.91
C ASP A 58 -10.46 23.02 -3.53
N ASP A 59 -10.91 23.63 -2.42
CA ASP A 59 -10.36 24.89 -1.88
C ASP A 59 -9.18 24.66 -0.92
N GLY A 60 -8.79 23.41 -0.69
CA GLY A 60 -7.73 23.06 0.26
C GLY A 60 -8.18 23.08 1.73
N ARG A 61 -9.48 23.10 2.02
CA ARG A 61 -10.03 23.11 3.39
C ARG A 61 -10.21 21.69 3.90
N ILE A 62 -9.90 21.49 5.18
CA ILE A 62 -10.13 20.20 5.86
C ILE A 62 -11.63 19.92 5.93
N VAL A 63 -12.02 18.79 5.34
CA VAL A 63 -13.37 18.25 5.37
C VAL A 63 -13.35 16.80 5.83
N PHE A 64 -14.48 16.32 6.33
CA PHE A 64 -14.63 14.93 6.76
C PHE A 64 -15.55 14.24 5.76
N GLY A 65 -15.14 13.05 5.32
CA GLY A 65 -15.98 12.21 4.47
C GLY A 65 -17.22 11.72 5.21
N LYS A 66 -18.13 11.14 4.46
CA LYS A 66 -19.32 10.47 4.97
C LYS A 66 -18.91 9.43 6.02
N LYS A 67 -19.62 9.45 7.15
CA LYS A 67 -19.40 8.51 8.25
C LYS A 67 -19.64 7.07 7.78
N PHE A 68 -18.68 6.19 8.04
CA PHE A 68 -18.85 4.75 7.87
C PHE A 68 -19.87 4.19 8.88
N PRO A 69 -20.56 3.07 8.57
CA PRO A 69 -21.52 2.46 9.48
C PRO A 69 -20.91 2.15 10.85
N CYS A 70 -21.46 2.80 11.88
CA CYS A 70 -21.07 2.60 13.27
C CYS A 70 -21.84 1.40 13.85
N THR A 71 -21.40 0.19 13.52
CA THR A 71 -21.97 -1.06 14.05
C THR A 71 -21.08 -1.62 15.14
N GLU A 72 -21.67 -2.36 16.10
CA GLU A 72 -20.90 -3.09 17.12
C GLU A 72 -19.93 -4.10 16.48
N GLU A 73 -20.33 -4.70 15.35
CA GLU A 73 -19.48 -5.60 14.58
C GLU A 73 -18.23 -4.90 14.04
N ASN A 74 -18.36 -3.72 13.43
CA ASN A 74 -17.22 -2.96 12.92
C ASN A 74 -16.24 -2.59 14.04
N LEU A 75 -16.73 -2.10 15.17
CA LEU A 75 -15.87 -1.78 16.33
C LEU A 75 -15.16 -3.03 16.87
N ARG A 76 -15.88 -4.14 17.03
CA ARG A 76 -15.32 -5.41 17.52
C ARG A 76 -14.21 -5.92 16.60
N ASN A 77 -14.41 -5.83 15.29
CA ASN A 77 -13.44 -6.33 14.31
C ASN A 77 -12.24 -5.40 14.15
N LEU A 78 -12.43 -4.08 14.16
CA LEU A 78 -11.30 -3.15 14.22
C LEU A 78 -10.42 -3.44 15.44
N LYS A 79 -11.03 -3.69 16.60
CA LYS A 79 -10.30 -4.12 17.80
C LYS A 79 -9.60 -5.47 17.63
N LYS A 80 -10.28 -6.47 17.07
CA LYS A 80 -9.70 -7.81 16.82
C LYS A 80 -8.47 -7.72 15.91
N LEU A 81 -8.47 -6.78 14.96
CA LEU A 81 -7.44 -6.62 13.94
C LEU A 81 -6.36 -5.58 14.34
N SER A 82 -6.42 -5.05 15.57
CA SER A 82 -5.51 -4.00 16.05
C SER A 82 -5.49 -2.76 15.14
N LEU A 83 -6.69 -2.32 14.72
CA LEU A 83 -6.92 -1.20 13.81
C LEU A 83 -7.66 -0.02 14.47
N LEU A 84 -7.77 -0.01 15.80
CA LEU A 84 -8.23 1.19 16.53
C LEU A 84 -7.12 2.24 16.58
N GLN A 85 -7.48 3.50 16.82
CA GLN A 85 -6.47 4.57 16.85
C GLN A 85 -5.41 4.35 17.93
N GLU A 86 -5.79 3.81 19.09
CA GLU A 86 -4.86 3.47 20.16
C GLU A 86 -3.82 2.42 19.72
N ASP A 87 -4.24 1.40 18.97
CA ASP A 87 -3.36 0.35 18.44
C ASP A 87 -2.41 0.94 17.39
N ILE A 88 -2.95 1.75 16.47
CA ILE A 88 -2.18 2.44 15.43
C ILE A 88 -1.12 3.35 16.05
N ASP A 89 -1.48 4.13 17.08
CA ASP A 89 -0.58 5.04 17.76
C ASP A 89 0.52 4.31 18.55
N SER A 90 0.22 3.09 19.02
CA SER A 90 1.18 2.22 19.71
C SER A 90 2.09 1.41 18.78
N THR A 91 1.76 1.32 17.48
CA THR A 91 2.52 0.54 16.50
C THR A 91 3.97 1.06 16.43
N GLU A 92 4.92 0.15 16.66
CA GLU A 92 6.36 0.46 16.62
C GLU A 92 6.80 0.87 15.22
N GLU A 93 7.82 1.72 15.14
CA GLU A 93 8.42 2.04 13.84
C GLU A 93 9.28 0.88 13.35
N PHE A 94 9.19 0.58 12.06
CA PHE A 94 9.89 -0.50 11.33
C PHE A 94 11.43 -0.40 11.32
N GLN A 95 12.04 0.45 12.15
CA GLN A 95 13.48 0.68 12.19
C GLN A 95 14.28 -0.61 12.49
N HIS A 96 13.68 -1.54 13.24
CA HIS A 96 14.26 -2.85 13.55
C HIS A 96 14.40 -3.78 12.33
N LEU A 97 13.60 -3.56 11.27
CA LEU A 97 13.67 -4.33 10.03
C LEU A 97 14.87 -3.96 9.14
N ILE A 98 15.54 -2.85 9.46
CA ILE A 98 16.62 -2.29 8.62
C ILE A 98 17.95 -2.92 9.04
N GLY A 99 18.13 -4.18 8.67
CA GLY A 99 19.35 -4.96 8.85
C GLY A 99 19.75 -5.73 7.60
N HIS A 100 20.99 -6.22 7.56
CA HIS A 100 21.44 -7.12 6.49
C HIS A 100 20.71 -8.46 6.60
N GLY A 101 19.97 -8.85 5.55
CA GLY A 101 19.30 -10.16 5.46
C GLY A 101 17.78 -10.13 5.59
N TRP A 102 17.16 -8.97 5.74
CA TRP A 102 15.70 -8.85 5.75
C TRP A 102 15.09 -9.10 4.36
N GLN A 103 13.98 -9.84 4.33
CA GLN A 103 13.31 -10.27 3.11
C GLN A 103 11.78 -10.22 3.30
N PRO A 104 11.04 -9.44 2.49
CA PRO A 104 9.59 -9.44 2.59
C PRO A 104 9.01 -10.79 2.20
N THR A 105 7.90 -11.12 2.85
CA THR A 105 7.12 -12.31 2.54
C THR A 105 6.17 -11.98 1.40
N ILE A 106 6.16 -12.78 0.34
CA ILE A 106 5.19 -12.61 -0.74
C ILE A 106 3.88 -13.21 -0.28
N ILE A 107 2.81 -12.43 -0.33
CA ILE A 107 1.46 -12.86 0.01
C ILE A 107 0.61 -12.84 -1.25
N THR A 108 -0.12 -13.91 -1.47
CA THR A 108 -1.05 -14.05 -2.60
C THR A 108 -2.24 -14.89 -2.17
N TYR A 109 -3.21 -15.03 -3.06
CA TYR A 109 -4.37 -15.88 -2.88
C TYR A 109 -4.49 -16.83 -4.05
N GLY A 110 -5.33 -17.84 -3.93
CA GLY A 110 -5.78 -18.54 -5.13
C GLY A 110 -7.07 -19.31 -4.93
N THR A 111 -7.72 -19.56 -6.05
CA THR A 111 -8.92 -20.35 -6.19
C THR A 111 -8.65 -21.47 -7.18
N GLU A 112 -9.59 -22.39 -7.33
CA GLU A 112 -9.53 -23.41 -8.38
C GLU A 112 -9.26 -22.79 -9.77
N LYS A 113 -9.88 -21.64 -10.08
CA LYS A 113 -9.78 -20.96 -11.38
C LYS A 113 -8.45 -20.26 -11.59
N THR A 114 -7.85 -19.69 -10.54
CA THR A 114 -6.60 -18.93 -10.65
C THR A 114 -5.35 -19.79 -10.50
N PHE A 115 -5.50 -21.08 -10.18
CA PHE A 115 -4.42 -22.02 -9.90
C PHE A 115 -3.32 -22.03 -10.98
N GLY A 116 -3.69 -22.06 -12.26
CA GLY A 116 -2.71 -22.04 -13.36
C GLY A 116 -1.88 -20.75 -13.42
N TYR A 117 -2.50 -19.60 -13.12
CA TYR A 117 -1.78 -18.32 -13.05
C TYR A 117 -0.87 -18.27 -11.83
N LEU A 118 -1.38 -18.73 -10.68
CA LEU A 118 -0.65 -18.81 -9.44
C LEU A 118 0.58 -19.71 -9.57
N LYS A 119 0.47 -20.89 -10.19
CA LYS A 119 1.61 -21.79 -10.46
C LYS A 119 2.69 -21.06 -11.24
N LYS A 120 2.30 -20.38 -12.33
CA LYS A 120 3.23 -19.57 -13.15
C LYS A 120 3.84 -18.41 -12.34
N MET A 121 3.09 -17.78 -11.43
CA MET A 121 3.62 -16.77 -10.51
C MET A 121 4.67 -17.38 -9.58
N ALA A 122 4.34 -18.48 -8.89
CA ALA A 122 5.24 -19.13 -7.95
C ALA A 122 6.55 -19.57 -8.61
N MET A 123 6.49 -20.15 -9.80
CA MET A 123 7.69 -20.52 -10.58
C MET A 123 8.53 -19.30 -10.96
N ASN A 124 7.87 -18.23 -11.39
CA ASN A 124 8.52 -16.97 -11.75
C ASN A 124 9.17 -16.31 -10.52
N THR A 125 8.50 -16.31 -9.37
CA THR A 125 9.04 -15.85 -8.09
C THR A 125 10.23 -16.69 -7.66
N ALA A 126 10.14 -18.02 -7.71
CA ALA A 126 11.25 -18.91 -7.33
C ALA A 126 12.51 -18.66 -8.19
N LYS A 127 12.34 -18.26 -9.46
CA LYS A 127 13.45 -17.90 -10.34
C LYS A 127 14.13 -16.58 -9.93
N TYR A 128 13.38 -15.55 -9.57
CA TYR A 128 13.91 -14.20 -9.36
C TYR A 128 14.07 -13.81 -7.88
N TYR A 129 13.45 -14.56 -6.99
CA TYR A 129 13.47 -14.37 -5.55
C TYR A 129 13.58 -15.74 -4.83
N PRO A 130 14.67 -16.49 -5.06
CA PRO A 130 14.80 -17.89 -4.66
C PRO A 130 14.90 -18.12 -3.15
N ALA A 131 15.16 -17.09 -2.35
CA ALA A 131 15.15 -17.17 -0.88
C ALA A 131 13.80 -16.70 -0.28
N GLY A 132 12.94 -16.10 -1.11
CA GLY A 132 11.68 -15.52 -0.67
C GLY A 132 10.64 -16.56 -0.30
N ARG A 133 9.91 -16.29 0.78
CA ARG A 133 8.73 -17.06 1.17
C ARG A 133 7.51 -16.56 0.40
N ILE A 134 6.69 -17.49 -0.07
CA ILE A 134 5.39 -17.24 -0.70
C ILE A 134 4.33 -17.88 0.18
N ILE A 135 3.40 -17.07 0.70
CA ILE A 135 2.21 -17.55 1.40
C ILE A 135 1.02 -17.39 0.47
N VAL A 136 0.36 -18.51 0.19
CA VAL A 136 -0.84 -18.57 -0.64
C VAL A 136 -2.04 -18.82 0.25
N TYR A 137 -2.94 -17.85 0.28
CA TYR A 137 -4.23 -17.98 0.95
C TYR A 137 -5.17 -18.82 0.10
N ASP A 138 -5.67 -19.90 0.68
CA ASP A 138 -6.57 -20.86 0.02
C ASP A 138 -8.02 -20.34 0.03
N PHE A 139 -8.55 -20.01 -1.15
CA PHE A 139 -9.95 -19.61 -1.37
C PHE A 139 -10.75 -20.69 -2.12
N GLY A 140 -10.42 -21.96 -1.91
CA GLY A 140 -11.16 -23.09 -2.48
C GLY A 140 -10.35 -23.88 -3.49
N PHE A 141 -9.10 -24.21 -3.18
CA PHE A 141 -8.34 -25.20 -3.93
C PHE A 141 -8.92 -26.60 -3.74
N THR A 142 -8.85 -27.42 -4.80
CA THR A 142 -9.12 -28.85 -4.69
C THR A 142 -7.98 -29.57 -3.96
N GLU A 143 -8.25 -30.73 -3.37
CA GLU A 143 -7.19 -31.53 -2.71
C GLU A 143 -6.03 -31.89 -3.65
N ALA A 144 -6.32 -32.10 -4.94
CA ALA A 144 -5.29 -32.32 -5.95
C ALA A 144 -4.38 -31.10 -6.12
N GLN A 145 -4.96 -29.89 -6.18
CA GLN A 145 -4.23 -28.63 -6.27
C GLN A 145 -3.38 -28.38 -5.01
N LYS A 146 -3.94 -28.58 -3.82
CA LYS A 146 -3.20 -28.46 -2.56
C LYS A 146 -2.02 -29.44 -2.51
N LYS A 147 -2.23 -30.68 -2.95
CA LYS A 147 -1.18 -31.71 -3.03
C LYS A 147 -0.07 -31.32 -4.01
N GLU A 148 -0.41 -30.72 -5.14
CA GLU A 148 0.58 -30.21 -6.11
C GLU A 148 1.40 -29.06 -5.52
N MET A 149 0.76 -28.10 -4.84
CA MET A 149 1.42 -26.93 -4.26
C MET A 149 2.50 -27.26 -3.24
N ARG A 150 2.39 -28.39 -2.53
CA ARG A 150 3.40 -28.85 -1.56
C ARG A 150 4.80 -29.04 -2.18
N TRP A 151 4.87 -29.13 -3.50
CA TRP A 151 6.11 -29.30 -4.26
C TRP A 151 6.65 -27.99 -4.84
N TRP A 152 5.95 -26.86 -4.67
CA TRP A 152 6.42 -25.56 -5.16
C TRP A 152 7.45 -24.96 -4.19
N CYS A 153 8.51 -24.36 -4.73
CA CYS A 153 9.63 -23.88 -3.92
C CYS A 153 9.22 -22.69 -3.06
N ASN A 154 9.55 -22.75 -1.77
CA ASN A 154 9.25 -21.74 -0.75
C ASN A 154 7.78 -21.30 -0.71
N CYS A 155 6.86 -22.16 -1.17
CA CYS A 155 5.44 -21.89 -1.20
C CYS A 155 4.74 -22.61 -0.06
N TYR A 156 3.96 -21.87 0.72
CA TYR A 156 3.22 -22.35 1.86
C TYR A 156 1.77 -21.95 1.71
N THR A 157 0.86 -22.85 2.06
CA THR A 157 -0.58 -22.57 2.06
C THR A 157 -0.99 -22.04 3.42
N ALA A 158 -1.74 -20.95 3.45
CA ALA A 158 -2.43 -20.45 4.63
C ALA A 158 -3.93 -20.71 4.48
N ASN A 159 -4.55 -21.27 5.52
CA ASN A 159 -5.99 -21.40 5.57
C ASN A 159 -6.60 -20.01 5.83
N PHE A 160 -7.59 -19.66 5.02
CA PHE A 160 -8.36 -18.44 5.19
C PHE A 160 -9.83 -18.80 5.38
N THR A 161 -10.26 -18.84 6.64
CA THR A 161 -11.63 -19.19 6.98
C THR A 161 -12.53 -17.97 6.79
N LEU A 162 -13.12 -17.82 5.60
CA LEU A 162 -14.04 -16.71 5.29
C LEU A 162 -15.20 -16.57 6.29
N SER A 163 -15.67 -17.68 6.89
CA SER A 163 -16.76 -17.64 7.88
C SER A 163 -16.40 -16.96 9.20
N GLU A 164 -15.11 -16.68 9.46
CA GLU A 164 -14.67 -15.92 10.64
C GLU A 164 -14.72 -14.40 10.45
N TRP A 165 -15.11 -13.96 9.24
CA TRP A 165 -15.20 -12.57 8.85
C TRP A 165 -16.67 -12.10 8.74
N PRO A 166 -16.94 -10.79 8.81
CA PRO A 166 -18.28 -10.23 8.64
C PRO A 166 -19.06 -10.81 7.48
N GLU A 167 -20.38 -10.91 7.65
CA GLU A 167 -21.28 -11.42 6.62
C GLU A 167 -21.13 -10.63 5.30
N SER A 168 -20.93 -9.32 5.40
CA SER A 168 -20.67 -8.46 4.23
C SER A 168 -19.46 -8.93 3.41
N LEU A 169 -18.43 -9.49 4.04
CA LEU A 169 -17.22 -9.99 3.36
C LEU A 169 -17.42 -11.37 2.76
N GLN A 170 -18.19 -12.22 3.42
CA GLN A 170 -18.54 -13.54 2.90
C GLN A 170 -19.29 -13.42 1.57
N GLN A 171 -20.10 -12.36 1.42
CA GLN A 171 -20.84 -12.06 0.20
C GLN A 171 -19.98 -11.48 -0.94
N MET A 172 -18.73 -11.08 -0.68
CA MET A 172 -17.84 -10.49 -1.70
C MET A 172 -17.23 -11.51 -2.67
N GLY A 173 -17.40 -12.81 -2.42
CA GLY A 173 -16.91 -13.88 -3.28
C GLY A 173 -15.38 -13.79 -3.48
N GLU A 174 -14.93 -13.84 -4.72
CA GLU A 174 -13.50 -13.78 -5.04
C GLU A 174 -12.86 -12.47 -4.54
N ARG A 175 -13.58 -11.35 -4.41
CA ARG A 175 -13.02 -10.07 -3.95
C ARG A 175 -12.60 -10.07 -2.48
N ALA A 176 -13.00 -11.08 -1.71
CA ALA A 176 -12.59 -11.21 -0.32
C ALA A 176 -11.07 -11.43 -0.14
N TYR A 177 -10.33 -11.77 -1.22
CA TYR A 177 -8.86 -11.87 -1.17
C TYR A 177 -8.18 -10.60 -0.68
N GLN A 178 -8.82 -9.44 -0.77
CA GLN A 178 -8.23 -8.17 -0.39
C GLN A 178 -8.13 -8.01 1.15
N PHE A 179 -8.82 -8.85 1.92
CA PHE A 179 -8.67 -8.95 3.39
C PHE A 179 -7.48 -9.78 3.82
N VAL A 180 -6.90 -10.56 2.90
CA VAL A 180 -5.64 -11.25 3.13
C VAL A 180 -4.56 -10.26 3.54
N LEU A 181 -4.59 -9.02 3.05
CA LEU A 181 -3.63 -7.98 3.45
C LEU A 181 -3.72 -7.65 4.93
N VAL A 182 -4.93 -7.57 5.47
CA VAL A 182 -5.17 -7.23 6.88
C VAL A 182 -4.70 -8.37 7.78
N ASP A 183 -5.06 -9.61 7.44
CA ASP A 183 -4.60 -10.80 8.17
C ASP A 183 -3.07 -10.99 8.07
N ALA A 184 -2.51 -10.79 6.89
CA ALA A 184 -1.07 -10.93 6.68
C ALA A 184 -0.28 -9.87 7.46
N MET A 185 -0.77 -8.63 7.55
CA MET A 185 -0.11 -7.57 8.32
C MET A 185 -0.04 -7.88 9.82
N ASP A 186 -0.94 -8.70 10.37
CA ASP A 186 -0.84 -9.15 11.76
C ASP A 186 0.26 -10.21 11.98
N LYS A 187 0.69 -10.86 10.88
CA LYS A 187 1.61 -12.01 10.90
C LYS A 187 3.00 -11.68 10.39
N PHE A 188 3.14 -10.66 9.55
CA PHE A 188 4.38 -10.34 8.87
C PHE A 188 4.67 -8.83 8.93
N ASP A 189 5.88 -8.49 9.37
CA ASP A 189 6.33 -7.10 9.43
C ASP A 189 6.50 -6.48 8.02
N SER A 190 6.63 -7.32 7.00
CA SER A 190 6.66 -6.86 5.61
C SER A 190 6.22 -7.87 4.57
N ILE A 191 5.50 -7.32 3.60
CA ILE A 191 4.70 -8.07 2.66
C ILE A 191 4.91 -7.50 1.26
N ILE A 192 5.06 -8.39 0.29
CA ILE A 192 4.76 -8.07 -1.11
C ILE A 192 3.47 -8.80 -1.44
N TYR A 193 2.37 -8.07 -1.53
CA TYR A 193 1.16 -8.58 -2.13
C TYR A 193 1.34 -8.72 -3.64
N ALA A 194 0.97 -9.86 -4.18
CA ALA A 194 0.98 -10.13 -5.61
C ALA A 194 -0.28 -10.91 -6.01
N ASP A 195 -1.06 -10.34 -6.93
CA ASP A 195 -2.12 -11.05 -7.63
C ASP A 195 -1.55 -12.27 -8.38
N PRO A 196 -2.27 -13.40 -8.50
CA PRO A 196 -1.81 -14.60 -9.21
C PRO A 196 -1.32 -14.37 -10.65
N THR A 197 -1.78 -13.31 -11.31
CA THR A 197 -1.35 -12.94 -12.66
C THR A 197 -0.03 -12.17 -12.69
N THR A 198 0.46 -11.69 -11.54
CA THR A 198 1.71 -10.92 -11.39
C THR A 198 2.92 -11.73 -11.87
N ARG A 199 3.86 -11.08 -12.55
CA ARG A 199 5.14 -11.68 -12.96
C ARG A 199 6.26 -10.73 -12.57
N PHE A 200 7.15 -11.22 -11.73
CA PHE A 200 8.42 -10.61 -11.38
C PHE A 200 9.36 -10.69 -12.60
N LYS A 201 9.84 -9.55 -13.06
CA LYS A 201 10.93 -9.43 -14.03
C LYS A 201 12.05 -8.63 -13.38
N VAL A 202 13.29 -8.94 -13.75
CA VAL A 202 14.46 -8.20 -13.32
C VAL A 202 15.14 -7.66 -14.57
N GLU A 203 15.04 -6.37 -14.80
CA GLU A 203 15.96 -5.70 -15.71
C GLU A 203 17.21 -5.33 -14.90
N ASN A 204 18.29 -6.08 -15.12
CA ASN A 204 19.59 -6.00 -14.43
C ASN A 204 19.58 -6.60 -13.01
N ALA A 205 20.43 -7.62 -12.80
CA ALA A 205 20.49 -8.56 -11.68
C ALA A 205 20.69 -7.96 -10.26
N GLY A 206 19.78 -7.10 -9.79
CA GLY A 206 19.96 -6.27 -8.60
C GLY A 206 18.70 -5.99 -7.79
N VAL A 207 17.68 -6.86 -7.79
CA VAL A 207 16.46 -6.72 -6.95
C VAL A 207 16.81 -6.53 -5.47
N SER A 208 17.93 -7.09 -5.00
CA SER A 208 18.42 -6.87 -3.64
C SER A 208 18.90 -5.44 -3.39
N ILE A 209 19.33 -4.69 -4.41
CA ILE A 209 19.84 -3.32 -4.26
C ILE A 209 18.68 -2.31 -4.31
N SER A 210 17.63 -2.55 -5.12
CA SER A 210 16.50 -1.61 -5.24
C SER A 210 15.57 -1.59 -4.03
N LEU A 211 15.29 -2.74 -3.41
CA LEU A 211 14.46 -2.79 -2.21
C LEU A 211 15.20 -2.25 -0.98
N ILE A 212 16.49 -2.53 -0.84
CA ILE A 212 17.32 -1.95 0.23
C ILE A 212 17.40 -0.43 0.07
N ASP A 213 17.61 0.10 -1.14
CA ASP A 213 17.56 1.53 -1.42
C ASP A 213 16.18 2.14 -1.10
N TYR A 214 15.10 1.40 -1.37
CA TYR A 214 13.75 1.79 -1.00
C TYR A 214 13.59 1.87 0.52
N LEU A 215 13.96 0.81 1.25
CA LEU A 215 13.93 0.74 2.71
C LEU A 215 14.78 1.84 3.35
N PHE A 216 15.97 2.14 2.80
CA PHE A 216 16.77 3.29 3.22
C PHE A 216 16.00 4.60 3.04
N LYS A 217 15.25 4.77 1.95
CA LYS A 217 14.43 5.97 1.76
C LYS A 217 13.23 6.02 2.70
N ILE A 218 12.57 4.90 2.99
CA ILE A 218 11.50 4.84 4.00
C ILE A 218 12.09 5.17 5.39
N LYS A 219 13.29 4.68 5.74
CA LYS A 219 13.98 4.97 7.01
C LYS A 219 14.08 6.46 7.30
N PHE A 220 14.39 7.24 6.27
CA PHE A 220 14.50 8.68 6.36
C PHE A 220 13.16 9.39 6.07
N SER A 221 12.06 8.65 6.16
CA SER A 221 10.69 9.07 5.91
C SER A 221 10.49 9.70 4.52
N PHE A 222 11.31 9.38 3.52
CA PHE A 222 11.19 9.98 2.19
C PHE A 222 10.06 9.35 1.36
N LEU A 223 9.63 8.13 1.69
CA LEU A 223 8.63 7.36 0.95
C LEU A 223 7.65 6.69 1.92
N PRO A 224 6.38 6.47 1.50
CA PRO A 224 5.40 5.76 2.31
C PRO A 224 5.81 4.31 2.58
N THR A 225 5.38 3.77 3.71
CA THR A 225 5.59 2.35 4.07
C THR A 225 4.71 1.38 3.28
N SER A 226 3.87 1.89 2.37
CA SER A 226 3.26 1.09 1.28
C SER A 226 3.45 1.75 -0.07
N VAL A 227 3.74 0.94 -1.10
CA VAL A 227 3.83 1.38 -2.49
C VAL A 227 3.30 0.29 -3.44
N PRO A 228 2.41 0.64 -4.39
CA PRO A 228 2.02 -0.26 -5.46
C PRO A 228 3.17 -0.36 -6.47
N LEU A 229 3.40 -1.56 -6.99
CA LEU A 229 4.61 -1.85 -7.77
C LEU A 229 4.37 -1.73 -9.28
N THR A 230 3.16 -1.39 -9.71
CA THR A 230 2.78 -1.29 -11.13
C THR A 230 1.95 -0.04 -11.39
N MET A 231 2.33 0.74 -12.40
CA MET A 231 1.53 1.86 -12.89
C MET A 231 0.54 1.39 -13.97
N THR A 232 -0.61 2.05 -14.05
CA THR A 232 -1.54 1.93 -15.17
C THR A 232 -1.30 3.04 -16.20
N THR A 233 -2.09 3.06 -17.27
CA THR A 233 -2.14 4.17 -18.23
C THR A 233 -3.35 5.09 -18.01
N GLN A 234 -4.16 4.81 -16.99
CA GLN A 234 -5.40 5.52 -16.69
C GLN A 234 -5.15 6.55 -15.59
N THR A 235 -6.04 7.52 -15.40
CA THR A 235 -5.98 8.43 -14.24
C THR A 235 -6.83 7.91 -13.10
N VAL A 236 -6.59 8.35 -11.87
CA VAL A 236 -7.43 7.95 -10.73
C VAL A 236 -8.89 8.38 -10.95
N ALA A 237 -9.10 9.56 -11.51
CA ALA A 237 -10.41 10.08 -11.89
C ALA A 237 -11.17 9.16 -12.86
N SER A 238 -10.45 8.45 -13.73
CA SER A 238 -11.09 7.64 -14.76
C SER A 238 -11.42 6.23 -14.32
N ILE A 239 -10.82 5.75 -13.23
CA ILE A 239 -11.08 4.42 -12.64
C ILE A 239 -11.89 4.47 -11.35
N THR A 240 -12.25 5.66 -10.86
CA THR A 240 -12.89 5.84 -9.55
C THR A 240 -14.24 6.50 -9.68
N HIS A 241 -15.29 5.81 -9.23
CA HIS A 241 -16.63 6.37 -9.19
C HIS A 241 -16.74 7.46 -8.12
N ARG A 242 -17.50 8.53 -8.42
CA ARG A 242 -17.64 9.71 -7.55
C ARG A 242 -18.10 9.41 -6.11
N GLY A 243 -18.89 8.35 -5.93
CA GLY A 243 -19.40 7.92 -4.64
C GLY A 243 -18.29 7.54 -3.65
N MET A 244 -17.11 7.11 -4.12
CA MET A 244 -15.97 6.87 -3.24
C MET A 244 -15.42 8.17 -2.65
N TYR A 245 -15.48 9.29 -3.39
CA TYR A 245 -15.05 10.61 -2.88
C TYR A 245 -15.99 11.18 -1.82
N GLU A 246 -17.21 10.66 -1.70
CA GLU A 246 -18.09 11.01 -0.57
C GLU A 246 -17.50 10.49 0.75
N TYR A 247 -16.84 9.32 0.73
CA TYR A 247 -16.15 8.76 1.89
C TYR A 247 -14.71 9.26 2.02
N PHE A 248 -14.02 9.48 0.91
CA PHE A 248 -12.62 9.93 0.86
C PHE A 248 -12.50 11.25 0.09
N PRO A 249 -12.83 12.39 0.73
CA PRO A 249 -12.77 13.67 0.06
C PRO A 249 -11.33 14.05 -0.30
N ILE A 250 -11.06 14.16 -1.59
CA ILE A 250 -9.82 14.69 -2.15
C ILE A 250 -10.15 15.69 -3.26
N PRO A 251 -9.31 16.70 -3.49
CA PRO A 251 -9.48 17.64 -4.59
C PRO A 251 -9.50 16.95 -5.95
N TYR A 252 -10.42 17.37 -6.81
CA TYR A 252 -10.59 16.79 -8.14
C TYR A 252 -9.31 16.87 -8.97
N GLN A 253 -8.53 17.96 -8.84
CA GLN A 253 -7.29 18.13 -9.58
C GLN A 253 -6.28 17.02 -9.24
N ALA A 254 -6.24 16.56 -7.98
CA ALA A 254 -5.33 15.50 -7.58
C ALA A 254 -5.69 14.14 -8.19
N THR A 255 -6.97 13.91 -8.50
CA THR A 255 -7.44 12.69 -9.19
C THR A 255 -6.93 12.57 -10.62
N GLN A 256 -6.33 13.62 -11.19
CA GLN A 256 -5.72 13.59 -12.53
C GLN A 256 -4.38 12.86 -12.58
N MET A 257 -3.82 12.47 -11.43
CA MET A 257 -2.64 11.62 -11.40
C MET A 257 -2.90 10.27 -12.05
N THR A 258 -1.85 9.67 -12.63
CA THR A 258 -1.91 8.30 -13.15
C THR A 258 -2.34 7.33 -12.05
N ALA A 259 -3.17 6.34 -12.36
CA ALA A 259 -3.59 5.35 -11.39
C ALA A 259 -2.51 4.27 -11.25
N MET A 260 -2.34 3.80 -10.03
CA MET A 260 -1.52 2.66 -9.65
C MET A 260 -2.34 1.39 -9.67
N SER A 261 -1.79 0.29 -10.16
CA SER A 261 -2.50 -0.99 -10.17
C SER A 261 -2.45 -1.63 -8.79
N GLY A 262 -3.62 -2.04 -8.29
CA GLY A 262 -3.74 -2.80 -7.03
C GLY A 262 -3.32 -4.27 -7.14
N LYS A 263 -2.73 -4.68 -8.27
CA LYS A 263 -2.31 -6.07 -8.52
C LYS A 263 -1.02 -6.46 -7.81
N SER A 264 -0.18 -5.50 -7.46
CA SER A 264 1.02 -5.77 -6.66
C SER A 264 1.34 -4.58 -5.78
N MET A 265 1.60 -4.85 -4.50
CA MET A 265 1.88 -3.81 -3.51
C MET A 265 2.94 -4.30 -2.54
N PHE A 266 3.86 -3.43 -2.19
CA PHE A 266 4.77 -3.63 -1.08
C PHE A 266 4.22 -2.90 0.14
N LEU A 267 4.19 -3.57 1.29
CA LEU A 267 3.72 -3.03 2.56
C LEU A 267 4.71 -3.38 3.68
N ILE A 268 4.91 -2.44 4.59
CA ILE A 268 5.63 -2.63 5.84
C ILE A 268 4.66 -2.31 6.96
N ASP A 269 4.65 -3.12 8.02
CA ASP A 269 3.86 -2.83 9.20
C ASP A 269 4.33 -1.53 9.87
N SER A 270 3.42 -0.58 9.99
CA SER A 270 3.68 0.77 10.45
C SER A 270 2.37 1.48 10.79
N LYS A 271 2.45 2.61 11.50
CA LYS A 271 1.29 3.48 11.74
C LYS A 271 0.53 3.83 10.47
N TYR A 272 1.24 4.16 9.39
CA TYR A 272 0.63 4.51 8.11
C TYR A 272 -0.14 3.37 7.47
N THR A 273 0.45 2.18 7.42
CA THR A 273 -0.19 1.01 6.79
C THR A 273 -1.31 0.45 7.66
N ARG A 274 -1.19 0.51 8.99
CA ARG A 274 -2.29 0.18 9.91
C ARG A 274 -3.47 1.15 9.75
N GLU A 275 -3.19 2.46 9.66
CA GLU A 275 -4.22 3.46 9.33
C GLU A 275 -4.85 3.18 7.96
N MET A 276 -4.04 2.86 6.95
CA MET A 276 -4.55 2.47 5.63
C MET A 276 -5.47 1.27 5.71
N MET A 277 -5.11 0.25 6.49
CA MET A 277 -5.92 -0.96 6.67
C MET A 277 -7.20 -0.71 7.46
N LYS A 278 -7.21 0.22 8.43
CA LYS A 278 -8.44 0.66 9.09
C LYS A 278 -9.43 1.22 8.07
N TRP A 279 -8.98 2.15 7.23
CA TRP A 279 -9.85 2.76 6.22
C TRP A 279 -10.24 1.79 5.12
N TRP A 280 -9.33 0.88 4.75
CA TRP A 280 -9.62 -0.21 3.83
C TRP A 280 -10.73 -1.10 4.39
N TYR A 281 -10.60 -1.56 5.64
CA TYR A 281 -11.59 -2.40 6.32
C TYR A 281 -12.97 -1.71 6.36
N LEU A 282 -13.01 -0.43 6.74
CA LEU A 282 -14.27 0.32 6.79
C LEU A 282 -14.92 0.50 5.41
N CYS A 283 -14.13 0.80 4.37
CA CYS A 283 -14.66 0.94 3.02
C CYS A 283 -15.13 -0.39 2.44
N SER A 284 -14.37 -1.45 2.64
CA SER A 284 -14.67 -2.78 2.10
C SER A 284 -15.86 -3.46 2.79
N THR A 285 -16.13 -3.14 4.05
CA THR A 285 -17.37 -3.54 4.75
C THR A 285 -18.57 -2.62 4.48
N THR A 286 -18.39 -1.57 3.67
CA THR A 286 -19.44 -0.60 3.29
C THR A 286 -19.69 -0.67 1.79
N PRO A 287 -20.75 -1.37 1.32
CA PRO A 287 -20.99 -1.59 -0.11
C PRO A 287 -20.99 -0.30 -0.94
N GLU A 288 -21.56 0.79 -0.43
CA GLU A 288 -21.62 2.06 -1.15
C GLU A 288 -20.25 2.75 -1.30
N CYS A 289 -19.27 2.38 -0.47
CA CYS A 289 -17.90 2.87 -0.58
C CYS A 289 -17.13 2.06 -1.62
N LEU A 290 -17.10 0.72 -1.45
CA LEU A 290 -16.31 -0.17 -2.30
C LEU A 290 -16.92 -0.40 -3.69
N ALA A 291 -18.25 -0.37 -3.80
CA ALA A 291 -18.99 -0.57 -5.04
C ALA A 291 -20.17 0.40 -5.10
N PRO A 292 -19.91 1.71 -5.27
CA PRO A 292 -20.95 2.72 -5.26
C PRO A 292 -22.10 2.42 -6.23
N GLN A 293 -23.31 2.81 -5.87
CA GLN A 293 -24.49 2.52 -6.69
C GLN A 293 -24.34 3.05 -8.12
N ASN A 294 -24.67 2.22 -9.11
CA ASN A 294 -24.52 2.45 -10.55
C ASN A 294 -23.07 2.45 -11.09
N SER A 295 -22.10 1.98 -10.30
CA SER A 295 -20.75 1.75 -10.80
C SER A 295 -20.70 0.52 -11.73
N THR A 296 -19.70 0.48 -12.61
CA THR A 296 -19.38 -0.63 -13.51
C THR A 296 -17.88 -0.86 -13.58
N ASP A 297 -17.48 -2.13 -13.70
CA ASP A 297 -16.09 -2.55 -13.92
C ASP A 297 -15.70 -2.38 -15.40
N GLU A 298 -16.68 -2.14 -16.28
CA GLU A 298 -16.47 -1.92 -17.72
C GLU A 298 -16.09 -0.46 -18.02
N CYS A 299 -14.82 -0.16 -17.78
CA CYS A 299 -14.26 1.15 -18.04
C CYS A 299 -13.89 1.29 -19.52
N LYS A 300 -14.80 1.85 -20.32
CA LYS A 300 -14.55 2.16 -21.74
C LYS A 300 -13.48 3.24 -21.88
N GLU A 301 -12.76 3.20 -23.01
CA GLU A 301 -11.69 4.15 -23.34
C GLU A 301 -12.12 5.60 -23.09
N MET A 302 -11.24 6.30 -22.37
CA MET A 302 -11.50 7.59 -21.77
C MET A 302 -11.82 8.65 -22.81
N THR A 303 -12.98 9.30 -22.67
CA THR A 303 -13.17 10.65 -23.21
C THR A 303 -12.29 11.63 -22.44
N ASP A 304 -11.75 12.66 -23.10
CA ASP A 304 -10.89 13.72 -22.54
C ASP A 304 -11.45 14.49 -21.32
N ASN A 305 -12.67 14.17 -20.88
CA ASN A 305 -13.28 14.72 -19.69
C ASN A 305 -13.60 13.61 -18.67
N PRO A 306 -12.74 13.41 -17.65
CA PRO A 306 -12.96 12.42 -16.58
C PRO A 306 -14.27 12.65 -15.81
N SER A 307 -14.78 13.88 -15.77
CA SER A 307 -16.09 14.20 -15.18
C SER A 307 -17.27 13.56 -15.91
N LYS A 308 -17.06 13.06 -17.14
CA LYS A 308 -18.09 12.35 -17.92
C LYS A 308 -18.07 10.84 -17.71
N ASN A 309 -16.97 10.27 -17.21
CA ASN A 309 -16.86 8.83 -16.96
C ASN A 309 -17.41 8.45 -15.58
N THR A 310 -18.64 8.88 -15.32
CA THR A 310 -19.24 8.87 -13.97
C THR A 310 -19.54 7.48 -13.40
N LYS A 311 -19.41 6.41 -14.21
CA LYS A 311 -19.81 5.05 -13.81
C LYS A 311 -18.63 4.08 -13.61
N CYS A 312 -17.45 4.34 -14.16
CA CYS A 312 -16.33 3.40 -14.04
C CYS A 312 -15.84 3.30 -12.59
N HIS A 313 -15.56 2.07 -12.11
CA HIS A 313 -14.99 1.85 -10.79
C HIS A 313 -14.16 0.57 -10.70
N HIS A 314 -12.88 0.68 -10.34
CA HIS A 314 -12.01 -0.49 -10.09
C HIS A 314 -11.93 -0.84 -8.59
N HIS A 315 -13.01 -0.70 -7.84
CA HIS A 315 -13.14 -1.15 -6.44
C HIS A 315 -11.92 -0.81 -5.56
N ALA A 316 -11.18 -1.82 -5.08
CA ALA A 316 -10.00 -1.65 -4.25
C ALA A 316 -8.88 -0.84 -4.90
N GLU A 317 -8.68 -0.98 -6.22
CA GLU A 317 -7.69 -0.17 -6.93
C GLU A 317 -8.04 1.32 -6.82
N SER A 318 -9.34 1.66 -6.87
CA SER A 318 -9.78 3.03 -6.61
C SER A 318 -9.45 3.47 -5.18
N PHE A 319 -9.71 2.61 -4.18
CA PHE A 319 -9.40 2.91 -2.78
C PHE A 319 -7.90 3.19 -2.58
N TRP A 320 -7.02 2.29 -3.03
CA TRP A 320 -5.57 2.43 -2.83
C TRP A 320 -5.06 3.74 -3.43
N ASN A 321 -5.51 4.06 -4.64
CA ASN A 321 -5.15 5.30 -5.32
C ASN A 321 -5.65 6.55 -4.60
N VAL A 322 -6.91 6.56 -4.17
CA VAL A 322 -7.49 7.70 -3.47
C VAL A 322 -6.82 7.92 -2.13
N TYR A 323 -6.58 6.85 -1.36
CA TYR A 323 -5.90 6.92 -0.08
C TYR A 323 -4.44 7.39 -0.23
N GLU A 324 -3.71 6.86 -1.22
CA GLU A 324 -2.34 7.32 -1.51
C GLU A 324 -2.29 8.78 -1.90
N ILE A 325 -3.19 9.26 -2.75
CA ILE A 325 -3.27 10.67 -3.13
C ILE A 325 -3.60 11.54 -1.91
N ALA A 326 -4.59 11.13 -1.11
CA ALA A 326 -4.96 11.83 0.12
C ALA A 326 -3.76 12.00 1.06
N HIS A 327 -2.89 11.00 1.08
CA HIS A 327 -1.69 10.99 1.88
C HIS A 327 -0.53 11.79 1.27
N LEU A 328 -0.29 11.66 -0.04
CA LEU A 328 0.80 12.32 -0.76
C LEU A 328 0.73 13.85 -0.66
N PHE A 329 -0.46 14.42 -0.74
CA PHE A 329 -0.68 15.86 -0.61
C PHE A 329 -1.28 16.26 0.74
N GLY A 330 -1.59 15.28 1.60
CA GLY A 330 -2.15 15.42 2.94
C GLY A 330 -1.27 16.21 3.90
N GLU A 331 -1.72 16.31 5.17
CA GLU A 331 -0.91 16.87 6.27
C GLU A 331 0.31 15.99 6.60
N GLN A 332 0.49 14.85 5.93
CA GLN A 332 1.62 13.97 6.09
C GLN A 332 2.90 14.67 5.70
N LYS A 333 3.63 15.01 6.77
CA LYS A 333 4.68 16.00 6.77
C LYS A 333 5.73 15.68 5.74
N ALA A 334 6.16 14.44 5.53
CA ALA A 334 7.36 14.15 4.76
C ALA A 334 7.39 14.70 3.31
N ALA A 335 6.49 14.30 2.42
CA ALA A 335 6.57 14.67 1.00
C ALA A 335 6.46 16.19 0.79
N VAL A 336 5.56 16.85 1.52
CA VAL A 336 5.39 18.31 1.52
C VAL A 336 6.55 19.02 2.25
N ARG A 337 7.02 18.49 3.39
CA ARG A 337 8.15 19.00 4.21
C ARG A 337 9.47 19.00 3.45
N TYR A 338 9.68 17.97 2.61
CA TYR A 338 10.88 17.85 1.78
C TYR A 338 10.71 18.46 0.38
N GLY A 339 9.55 19.04 0.06
CA GLY A 339 9.29 19.74 -1.21
C GLY A 339 9.12 18.81 -2.41
N TYR A 340 8.78 17.55 -2.18
CA TYR A 340 8.44 16.57 -3.22
C TYR A 340 6.99 16.72 -3.73
N ALA A 341 6.10 17.22 -2.88
CA ALA A 341 4.71 17.51 -3.23
C ALA A 341 4.32 18.94 -2.76
N PRO A 342 3.53 19.69 -3.55
CA PRO A 342 2.94 20.94 -3.08
C PRO A 342 1.87 20.69 -2.01
N ARG A 343 1.46 21.75 -1.30
CA ARG A 343 0.27 21.69 -0.45
C ARG A 343 -1.00 21.61 -1.30
N TRP A 344 -2.09 21.08 -0.73
CA TRP A 344 -3.41 21.07 -1.39
C TRP A 344 -3.80 22.43 -1.99
N SER A 345 -3.64 23.51 -1.22
CA SER A 345 -3.96 24.88 -1.64
C SER A 345 -3.11 25.42 -2.79
N GLU A 346 -2.04 24.72 -3.14
CA GLU A 346 -1.07 25.10 -4.17
C GLU A 346 -1.17 24.18 -5.40
N LEU A 347 -2.11 23.22 -5.43
CA LEU A 347 -2.23 22.29 -6.54
C LEU A 347 -2.57 23.01 -7.85
N THR A 348 -1.63 22.92 -8.79
CA THR A 348 -1.83 23.32 -10.18
C THR A 348 -1.62 22.09 -11.08
N PRO A 349 -2.20 22.06 -12.30
CA PRO A 349 -1.97 20.95 -13.23
C PRO A 349 -0.48 20.65 -13.46
N ALA A 350 0.36 21.69 -13.57
CA ALA A 350 1.81 21.52 -13.74
C ALA A 350 2.50 20.86 -12.53
N LEU A 351 2.02 21.14 -11.31
CA LEU A 351 2.56 20.50 -10.11
C LEU A 351 2.11 19.05 -9.96
N ILE A 352 0.89 18.73 -10.38
CA ILE A 352 0.38 17.36 -10.43
C ILE A 352 1.18 16.54 -11.41
N GLU A 353 1.41 17.05 -12.62
CA GLU A 353 2.25 16.40 -13.63
C GLU A 353 3.67 16.18 -13.12
N ARG A 354 4.25 17.17 -12.42
CA ARG A 354 5.58 17.02 -11.80
C ARG A 354 5.60 15.95 -10.71
N ALA A 355 4.61 15.94 -9.81
CA ALA A 355 4.50 14.95 -8.76
C ALA A 355 4.35 13.54 -9.34
N ASP A 356 3.53 13.40 -10.38
CA ASP A 356 3.32 12.13 -11.06
C ASP A 356 4.59 11.64 -11.77
N ASN A 357 5.34 12.53 -12.42
CA ASN A 357 6.64 12.23 -13.01
C ASN A 357 7.68 11.77 -11.98
N VAL A 358 7.72 12.41 -10.79
CA VAL A 358 8.61 12.00 -9.69
C VAL A 358 8.21 10.61 -9.18
N ARG A 359 6.92 10.36 -8.97
CA ARG A 359 6.41 9.06 -8.56
C ARG A 359 6.76 7.99 -9.60
N ALA A 360 6.53 8.25 -10.89
CA ALA A 360 6.88 7.35 -11.98
C ALA A 360 8.39 7.07 -12.06
N ALA A 361 9.24 8.07 -11.80
CA ALA A 361 10.69 7.89 -11.78
C ALA A 361 11.18 7.08 -10.58
N LEU A 362 10.52 7.21 -9.42
CA LEU A 362 10.78 6.38 -8.24
C LEU A 362 10.39 4.93 -8.51
N LEU A 363 9.20 4.71 -9.08
CA LEU A 363 8.69 3.38 -9.41
C LEU A 363 9.53 2.69 -10.47
N ARG A 364 10.01 3.40 -11.49
CA ARG A 364 10.94 2.84 -12.49
C ARG A 364 12.24 2.29 -11.90
N LYS A 365 12.60 2.67 -10.67
CA LYS A 365 13.75 2.09 -9.94
C LYS A 365 13.37 0.89 -9.08
N LEU A 366 12.09 0.73 -8.80
CA LEU A 366 11.50 -0.35 -8.01
C LEU A 366 10.81 -1.40 -8.88
N THR A 367 10.67 -1.14 -10.18
CA THR A 367 9.73 -1.84 -11.04
C THR A 367 10.07 -3.31 -11.16
N ILE A 368 9.08 -4.09 -10.76
CA ILE A 368 8.74 -5.34 -11.40
C ILE A 368 8.08 -4.95 -12.73
N ASP A 369 8.83 -4.98 -13.83
CA ASP A 369 8.29 -4.52 -15.11
C ASP A 369 7.34 -5.53 -15.74
N ARG A 370 6.23 -4.98 -16.25
CA ARG A 370 5.31 -5.53 -17.26
C ARG A 370 4.86 -6.99 -17.06
N VAL A 371 3.69 -7.15 -16.46
CA VAL A 371 2.80 -8.30 -16.68
C VAL A 371 2.42 -8.33 -18.16
N GLU A 372 3.16 -9.10 -18.97
CA GLU A 372 2.65 -9.50 -20.28
C GLU A 372 1.56 -10.53 -20.03
N TYR A 373 0.31 -10.16 -20.32
CA TYR A 373 -0.77 -11.11 -20.55
C TYR A 373 -0.53 -11.84 -21.87
N ARG A 374 0.58 -12.58 -22.00
CA ARG A 374 0.61 -13.64 -22.99
C ARG A 374 -0.11 -14.83 -22.38
N TYR A 375 -1.31 -15.07 -22.89
CA TYR A 375 -1.85 -16.42 -22.98
C TYR A 375 -0.90 -17.23 -23.88
N ASP A 376 0.30 -17.54 -23.39
CA ASP A 376 1.13 -18.53 -24.04
C ASP A 376 0.45 -19.87 -23.80
N THR A 377 -0.24 -20.35 -24.84
CA THR A 377 -0.95 -21.62 -24.91
C THR A 377 -0.01 -22.80 -25.10
N LYS A 378 1.29 -22.55 -25.15
CA LYS A 378 2.29 -23.61 -25.03
C LYS A 378 2.57 -23.84 -23.56
N GLU A 379 2.00 -24.92 -23.04
CA GLU A 379 2.49 -25.61 -21.85
C GLU A 379 3.92 -26.04 -22.11
N ASP A 380 4.88 -25.12 -21.90
CA ASP A 380 6.23 -25.55 -21.64
C ASP A 380 6.19 -26.20 -20.25
N GLU A 381 6.24 -27.53 -20.23
CA GLU A 381 6.48 -28.36 -19.06
C GLU A 381 7.87 -28.04 -18.46
N LEU A 382 8.04 -26.84 -17.90
CA LEU A 382 9.13 -26.55 -16.99
C LEU A 382 8.77 -27.16 -15.64
N HIS A 383 9.02 -28.46 -15.51
CA HIS A 383 9.35 -29.01 -14.20
C HIS A 383 10.67 -28.38 -13.77
N LEU A 384 10.60 -27.31 -12.99
CA LEU A 384 11.70 -26.93 -12.11
C LEU A 384 11.45 -27.68 -10.79
N PRO A 385 11.95 -28.93 -10.63
CA PRO A 385 12.04 -29.48 -9.29
C PRO A 385 12.89 -28.50 -8.48
N CYS A 386 12.48 -28.24 -7.23
CA CYS A 386 13.34 -27.53 -6.29
C CYS A 386 14.65 -28.31 -6.19
N MET A 387 15.67 -27.88 -6.92
CA MET A 387 16.98 -28.51 -6.88
C MET A 387 17.60 -28.13 -5.54
N GLY A 388 17.45 -29.02 -4.57
CA GLY A 388 18.00 -28.89 -3.24
C GLY A 388 17.16 -29.69 -2.26
N GLU A 389 17.71 -30.81 -1.79
CA GLU A 389 17.27 -31.45 -0.56
C GLU A 389 17.09 -30.36 0.50
N ARG A 390 15.91 -30.29 1.11
CA ARG A 390 15.65 -29.37 2.23
C ARG A 390 16.70 -29.66 3.30
N PRO A 391 17.70 -28.79 3.54
CA PRO A 391 18.50 -28.98 4.73
C PRO A 391 17.57 -28.51 5.86
N TRP A 392 17.24 -29.44 6.75
CA TRP A 392 16.68 -29.14 8.06
C TRP A 392 17.68 -28.25 8.82
N PHE A 393 17.73 -26.96 8.50
CA PHE A 393 18.40 -25.96 9.31
C PHE A 393 17.34 -25.29 10.16
N GLY A 394 17.16 -25.84 11.36
CA GLY A 394 16.57 -25.11 12.46
C GLY A 394 17.44 -23.88 12.74
N TRP A 395 16.96 -22.72 12.31
CA TRP A 395 17.32 -21.46 12.94
C TRP A 395 16.13 -21.04 13.78
N PHE A 396 16.36 -21.11 15.09
CA PHE A 396 15.56 -20.46 16.12
C PHE A 396 15.42 -18.98 15.77
N LEU A 397 14.20 -18.56 15.47
CA LEU A 397 13.71 -17.24 15.84
C LEU A 397 12.56 -17.50 16.82
N GLU A 398 12.82 -17.24 18.09
CA GLU A 398 11.78 -17.12 19.10
C GLU A 398 10.82 -16.02 18.66
N GLY A 399 9.59 -16.42 18.30
CA GLY A 399 8.58 -15.50 17.80
C GLY A 399 7.42 -16.23 17.17
N LYS A 400 6.52 -16.76 18.02
CA LYS A 400 5.27 -17.48 17.69
C LYS A 400 5.47 -18.78 16.89
N GLN A 401 5.48 -19.87 17.65
CA GLN A 401 5.28 -21.24 17.16
C GLN A 401 3.93 -21.28 16.41
N TYR A 402 3.94 -21.54 15.10
CA TYR A 402 2.74 -21.90 14.36
C TYR A 402 2.78 -23.40 14.12
N GLU A 403 1.87 -24.12 14.78
CA GLU A 403 1.58 -25.52 14.47
C GLU A 403 0.90 -25.58 13.11
N THR A 404 1.49 -26.36 12.21
CA THR A 404 0.87 -26.78 10.96
C THR A 404 0.05 -28.03 11.25
N ASP A 405 -1.27 -27.92 11.25
CA ASP A 405 -2.19 -29.06 11.10
C ASP A 405 -2.42 -29.38 9.61
#